data_AF-A0A0K8VP10-F1
#
_entry.id   AF-A0A0K8VP10-F1
#
_cell.length_a   1.000
_cell.length_b   1.000
_cell.length_c   1.000
_cell.angle_alpha   90.00
_cell.angle_beta   90.00
_cell.angle_gamma   90.00
#
_symmetry.space_group_name_H-M   'P 1'
#
loop_
_entity.id
_entity.type
_entity.pdbx_description
1 polymer ?
#
loop_
_entity_poly.entity_id
_entity_poly.type
_entity_poly.pdbx_seq_one_letter_code
_entity_poly.pdbx_strand_id
1 'polypeptide(L)'
;MKTEHFEEGLQKDKLGEMAIFETEVRMYTIVLPMIKAKLREFGDQTVLAPKIFHSSLEMPRNIVFEDLVTEGYSIISERPGSLEEIKLALKKLAKIHAISYQMAQMGNKDVTTFKKNYVNTLNLDDFIVLRDGVKLMKKVISDQPDLQKYLPHFESVEKFLFPKVLDLLNAAKNGKRSGVQVLNHGDFHMKNLMVKYVDNELKELMLLDYQTCFFGSPAIDLHYAFAMMYSPSMRLDKMDELLYYYTKNFQDTLHTVQYKGHIPTITEIREEVSDYRHWGLYLICTLLCFNYAFMDGIDLSKIVESEAARLALFANTKILDELRLLLPRLLYLGYFEE
;
A
#
# COMPACT_ATOMS: atom_id res chain seq x y z
N MET A 1 -16.11 15.35 5.88
CA MET A 1 -15.53 15.60 7.22
C MET A 1 -15.15 14.26 7.81
N LYS A 2 -13.90 14.09 8.24
CA LYS A 2 -13.42 12.91 8.97
C LYS A 2 -13.25 13.29 10.44
N THR A 3 -13.76 12.49 11.36
CA THR A 3 -13.69 12.69 12.81
C THR A 3 -13.09 11.44 13.45
N GLU A 4 -12.26 11.60 14.48
CA GLU A 4 -11.83 10.46 15.29
C GLU A 4 -13.06 9.85 16.00
N HIS A 5 -13.27 8.54 15.89
CA HIS A 5 -14.38 7.86 16.57
C HIS A 5 -14.11 7.84 18.08
N PHE A 6 -14.94 8.52 18.86
CA PHE A 6 -14.82 8.52 20.32
C PHE A 6 -15.79 7.49 20.92
N GLU A 7 -15.32 6.27 21.19
CA GLU A 7 -16.04 5.34 22.07
C GLU A 7 -15.54 5.50 23.53
N GLU A 8 -16.45 5.85 24.44
CA GLU A 8 -16.19 5.90 25.88
C GLU A 8 -16.00 4.47 26.43
N GLY A 9 -14.75 4.01 26.57
CA GLY A 9 -14.47 2.79 27.34
C GLY A 9 -13.16 2.06 27.01
N LEU A 10 -12.61 2.22 25.82
CA LEU A 10 -11.39 1.54 25.38
C LEU A 10 -10.17 2.48 25.49
N GLN A 11 -9.48 2.46 26.64
CA GLN A 11 -8.26 3.28 26.83
C GLN A 11 -7.04 2.78 26.06
N LYS A 12 -7.01 1.52 25.58
CA LYS A 12 -5.82 0.92 24.97
C LYS A 12 -5.58 1.29 23.50
N ASP A 13 -6.63 1.61 22.72
CA ASP A 13 -6.51 1.89 21.28
C ASP A 13 -6.25 3.37 20.94
N LYS A 14 -6.48 4.28 21.91
CA LYS A 14 -6.41 5.74 21.70
C LYS A 14 -5.05 6.27 21.25
N LEU A 15 -3.95 5.60 21.61
CA LEU A 15 -2.60 6.02 21.24
C LEU A 15 -2.27 5.67 19.77
N GLY A 16 -2.83 4.58 19.25
CA GLY A 16 -2.68 4.17 17.86
C GLY A 16 -3.49 5.09 16.94
N GLU A 17 -4.77 5.28 17.26
CA GLU A 17 -5.68 6.19 16.55
C GLU A 17 -5.15 7.63 16.51
N MET A 18 -4.64 8.14 17.65
CA MET A 18 -4.02 9.46 17.73
C MET A 18 -2.81 9.59 16.80
N ALA A 19 -1.92 8.59 16.78
CA ALA A 19 -0.73 8.63 15.93
C ALA A 19 -1.07 8.60 14.43
N ILE A 20 -2.13 7.87 14.06
CA ILE A 20 -2.65 7.77 12.70
C ILE A 20 -3.29 9.10 12.27
N PHE A 21 -4.10 9.70 13.15
CA PHE A 21 -4.72 10.99 12.89
C PHE A 21 -3.68 12.12 12.75
N GLU A 22 -2.66 12.15 13.63
CA GLU A 22 -1.53 13.09 13.52
C GLU A 22 -0.76 12.91 12.20
N THR A 23 -0.58 11.67 11.76
CA THR A 23 0.08 11.33 10.48
C THR A 23 -0.70 11.93 9.31
N GLU A 24 -2.02 11.75 9.29
CA GLU A 24 -2.88 12.29 8.24
C GLU A 24 -2.86 13.83 8.22
N VAL A 25 -3.06 14.47 9.38
CA VAL A 25 -3.00 15.94 9.50
C VAL A 25 -1.66 16.45 8.98
N ARG A 26 -0.55 15.83 9.37
CA ARG A 26 0.79 16.22 8.93
C ARG A 26 0.98 16.08 7.42
N MET A 27 0.45 15.00 6.83
CA MET A 27 0.50 14.81 5.38
C MET A 27 -0.23 15.93 4.63
N TYR A 28 -1.45 16.26 5.04
CA TYR A 28 -2.27 17.28 4.37
C TYR A 28 -1.80 18.71 4.62
N THR A 29 -1.24 19.01 5.80
CA THR A 29 -0.89 20.39 6.19
C THR A 29 0.56 20.76 5.89
N ILE A 30 1.47 19.79 5.79
CA ILE A 30 2.91 20.03 5.62
C ILE A 30 3.44 19.34 4.36
N VAL A 31 3.40 18.02 4.31
CA VAL A 31 4.16 17.25 3.32
C VAL A 31 3.59 17.35 1.91
N LEU A 32 2.30 17.09 1.73
CA LEU A 32 1.64 17.19 0.42
C LEU A 32 1.71 18.62 -0.14
N PRO A 33 1.51 19.70 0.65
CA PRO A 33 1.80 21.06 0.22
C PRO A 33 3.24 21.27 -0.26
N MET A 34 4.25 20.74 0.45
CA MET A 34 5.66 20.84 0.03
C MET A 34 5.91 20.11 -1.30
N ILE A 35 5.39 18.88 -1.45
CA ILE A 35 5.51 18.11 -2.69
C ILE A 35 4.85 18.88 -3.85
N LYS A 36 3.62 19.37 -3.63
CA LYS A 36 2.87 20.15 -4.61
C LYS A 36 3.60 21.45 -5.00
N ALA A 37 4.16 22.17 -4.04
CA ALA A 37 4.93 23.37 -4.30
C ALA A 37 6.17 23.06 -5.16
N LYS A 38 6.88 21.96 -4.84
CA LYS A 38 8.05 21.53 -5.59
C LYS A 38 7.72 21.14 -7.02
N LEU A 39 6.64 20.40 -7.25
CA LEU A 39 6.17 20.05 -8.60
C LEU A 39 5.80 21.30 -9.41
N ARG A 40 5.08 22.25 -8.79
CA ARG A 40 4.64 23.50 -9.44
C ARG A 40 5.78 24.43 -9.82
N GLU A 41 6.88 24.44 -9.06
CA GLU A 41 8.11 25.18 -9.39
C GLU A 41 8.61 24.82 -10.81
N PHE A 42 8.36 23.59 -11.26
CA PHE A 42 8.78 23.07 -12.57
C PHE A 42 7.59 22.87 -13.53
N GLY A 43 6.47 23.56 -13.30
CA GLY A 43 5.32 23.55 -14.20
C GLY A 43 4.42 22.32 -14.11
N ASP A 44 4.67 21.39 -13.19
CA ASP A 44 3.84 20.20 -13.00
C ASP A 44 2.62 20.52 -12.13
N GLN A 45 1.43 20.44 -12.73
CA GLN A 45 0.15 20.78 -12.10
C GLN A 45 -0.57 19.57 -11.47
N THR A 46 0.13 18.44 -11.28
CA THR A 46 -0.48 17.24 -10.72
C THR A 46 -1.13 17.51 -9.37
N VAL A 47 -2.40 17.11 -9.24
CA VAL A 47 -3.11 17.11 -7.97
C VAL A 47 -2.93 15.74 -7.32
N LEU A 48 -2.46 15.68 -6.08
CA LEU A 48 -2.14 14.41 -5.41
C LEU A 48 -3.20 13.98 -4.39
N ALA A 49 -3.91 14.95 -3.81
CA ALA A 49 -4.84 14.75 -2.72
C ALA A 49 -5.94 15.83 -2.74
N PRO A 50 -7.11 15.59 -2.12
CA PRO A 50 -8.13 16.61 -1.93
C PRO A 50 -7.57 17.85 -1.24
N LYS A 51 -8.17 19.03 -1.49
CA LYS A 51 -7.85 20.20 -0.67
C LYS A 51 -8.35 19.97 0.76
N ILE A 52 -7.55 20.41 1.72
CA ILE A 52 -7.94 20.51 3.12
C ILE A 52 -8.46 21.93 3.40
N PHE A 53 -9.61 22.04 4.03
CA PHE A 53 -10.19 23.32 4.50
C PHE A 53 -9.90 23.57 5.97
N HIS A 54 -9.85 22.50 6.78
CA HIS A 54 -9.61 22.60 8.22
C HIS A 54 -9.02 21.30 8.77
N SER A 55 -8.22 21.41 9.82
CA SER A 55 -7.83 20.30 10.70
C SER A 55 -7.72 20.78 12.13
N SER A 56 -8.17 19.96 13.08
CA SER A 56 -7.95 20.15 14.51
C SER A 56 -7.39 18.88 15.14
N LEU A 57 -6.27 19.00 15.86
CA LEU A 57 -5.76 17.97 16.79
C LEU A 57 -6.35 18.15 18.20
N GLU A 58 -7.05 19.24 18.46
CA GLU A 58 -7.83 19.48 19.67
C GLU A 58 -9.22 18.83 19.56
N MET A 59 -9.76 18.36 20.68
CA MET A 59 -11.05 17.68 20.72
C MET A 59 -12.23 18.63 20.41
N PRO A 60 -13.19 18.24 19.55
CA PRO A 60 -13.21 17.00 18.77
C PRO A 60 -12.22 17.06 17.60
N ARG A 61 -11.34 16.06 17.50
CA ARG A 61 -10.37 15.97 16.41
C ARG A 61 -11.08 15.73 15.09
N ASN A 62 -10.77 16.54 14.10
CA ASN A 62 -11.43 16.45 12.80
C ASN A 62 -10.58 17.01 11.65
N ILE A 63 -10.84 16.51 10.45
CA ILE A 63 -10.31 17.02 9.19
C ILE A 63 -11.47 17.28 8.24
N VAL A 64 -11.49 18.46 7.63
CA VAL A 64 -12.48 18.87 6.64
C VAL A 64 -11.81 18.99 5.29
N PHE A 65 -12.27 18.17 4.33
CA PHE A 65 -11.78 18.13 2.97
C PHE A 65 -12.76 18.78 2.00
N GLU A 66 -12.25 19.15 0.82
CA GLU A 66 -13.04 19.39 -0.38
C GLU A 66 -13.92 18.18 -0.71
N ASP A 67 -15.17 18.46 -1.08
CA ASP A 67 -16.09 17.44 -1.55
C ASP A 67 -15.76 17.10 -3.01
N LEU A 68 -15.13 15.95 -3.22
CA LEU A 68 -14.77 15.50 -4.56
C LEU A 68 -15.98 15.06 -5.39
N VAL A 69 -17.08 14.67 -4.74
CA VAL A 69 -18.30 14.25 -5.45
C VAL A 69 -18.89 15.45 -6.19
N THR A 70 -18.91 16.63 -5.57
CA THR A 70 -19.36 17.86 -6.24
C THR A 70 -18.47 18.29 -7.40
N GLU A 71 -17.21 17.84 -7.39
CA GLU A 71 -16.25 18.07 -8.47
C GLU A 71 -16.29 16.98 -9.57
N GLY A 72 -17.25 16.06 -9.50
CA GLY A 72 -17.47 15.01 -10.49
C GLY A 72 -16.55 13.79 -10.36
N TYR A 73 -15.94 13.59 -9.19
CA TYR A 73 -15.23 12.35 -8.89
C TYR A 73 -16.19 11.29 -8.35
N SER A 74 -15.91 10.03 -8.65
CA SER A 74 -16.62 8.88 -8.11
C SER A 74 -15.65 7.87 -7.49
N ILE A 75 -16.16 7.08 -6.55
CA ILE A 75 -15.40 5.96 -5.98
C ILE A 75 -15.25 4.82 -6.99
N ILE A 76 -14.17 4.06 -6.87
CA ILE A 76 -14.08 2.74 -7.50
C ILE A 76 -14.65 1.73 -6.50
N SER A 77 -15.76 1.10 -6.84
CA SER A 77 -16.45 0.14 -5.98
C SER A 77 -16.78 -1.14 -6.75
N GLU A 78 -16.59 -2.29 -6.10
CA GLU A 78 -17.13 -3.58 -6.55
C GLU A 78 -16.67 -4.01 -7.96
N ARG A 79 -15.43 -3.64 -8.33
CA ARG A 79 -14.80 -4.05 -9.59
C ARG A 79 -13.28 -3.96 -9.54
N PRO A 80 -12.56 -4.68 -10.42
CA PRO A 80 -11.14 -4.42 -10.65
C PRO A 80 -10.91 -3.00 -11.19
N GLY A 81 -9.75 -2.43 -10.88
CA GLY A 81 -9.25 -1.23 -11.54
C GLY A 81 -8.90 -1.48 -13.00
N SER A 82 -9.15 -0.51 -13.88
CA SER A 82 -8.68 -0.56 -15.26
C SER A 82 -7.16 -0.35 -15.31
N LEU A 83 -6.50 -0.77 -16.40
CA LEU A 83 -5.06 -0.56 -16.55
C LEU A 83 -4.69 0.93 -16.53
N GLU A 84 -5.56 1.78 -17.07
CA GLU A 84 -5.38 3.24 -17.08
C GLU A 84 -5.49 3.83 -15.69
N GLU A 85 -6.46 3.39 -14.88
CA GLU A 85 -6.62 3.81 -13.48
C GLU A 85 -5.39 3.41 -12.66
N ILE A 86 -4.93 2.16 -12.79
CA ILE A 86 -3.74 1.67 -12.10
C ILE A 86 -2.49 2.46 -12.51
N LYS A 87 -2.29 2.70 -13.80
CA LYS A 87 -1.17 3.53 -14.28
C LYS A 87 -1.26 4.95 -13.76
N LEU A 88 -2.43 5.58 -13.73
CA LEU A 88 -2.56 6.93 -13.21
C LEU A 88 -2.30 6.99 -11.70
N ALA A 89 -2.76 6.00 -10.94
CA ALA A 89 -2.46 5.87 -9.51
C ALA A 89 -0.95 5.69 -9.26
N LEU A 90 -0.30 4.76 -9.98
CA LEU A 90 1.16 4.53 -9.88
C LEU A 90 1.97 5.77 -10.27
N LYS A 91 1.51 6.55 -11.26
CA LYS A 91 2.15 7.82 -11.62
C LYS A 91 2.13 8.84 -10.47
N LYS A 92 1.00 8.95 -9.75
CA LYS A 92 0.88 9.85 -8.60
C LYS A 92 1.72 9.36 -7.42
N LEU A 93 1.70 8.05 -7.16
CA LEU A 93 2.56 7.42 -6.17
C LEU A 93 4.04 7.68 -6.47
N ALA A 94 4.47 7.45 -7.72
CA ALA A 94 5.84 7.70 -8.16
C ALA A 94 6.29 9.16 -7.94
N LYS A 95 5.38 10.13 -8.11
CA LYS A 95 5.66 11.55 -7.82
C LYS A 95 5.86 11.82 -6.35
N ILE A 96 4.98 11.28 -5.49
CA ILE A 96 5.13 11.39 -4.02
C ILE A 96 6.46 10.78 -3.59
N HIS A 97 6.78 9.58 -4.10
CA HIS A 97 8.01 8.87 -3.80
C HIS A 97 9.25 9.60 -4.30
N ALA A 98 9.24 10.14 -5.52
CA ALA A 98 10.38 10.86 -6.10
C ALA A 98 10.70 12.14 -5.31
N ILE A 99 9.69 12.95 -4.99
CA ILE A 99 9.92 14.21 -4.28
C ILE A 99 10.30 13.95 -2.82
N SER A 100 9.67 12.98 -2.16
CA SER A 100 10.06 12.61 -0.79
C SER A 100 11.47 12.00 -0.73
N TYR A 101 11.87 11.21 -1.73
CA TYR A 101 13.25 10.74 -1.90
C TYR A 101 14.22 11.91 -1.99
N GLN A 102 13.99 12.85 -2.92
CA GLN A 102 14.82 14.05 -3.06
C GLN A 102 14.94 14.82 -1.72
N MET A 103 13.80 15.07 -1.06
CA MET A 103 13.76 15.77 0.22
C MET A 103 14.58 15.04 1.29
N ALA A 104 14.47 13.72 1.37
CA ALA A 104 15.25 12.91 2.31
C ALA A 104 16.75 12.99 2.03
N GLN A 105 17.16 12.92 0.75
CA GLN A 105 18.56 13.08 0.35
C GLN A 105 19.12 14.47 0.69
N MET A 106 18.25 15.48 0.78
CA MET A 106 18.60 16.84 1.21
C MET A 106 18.49 17.04 2.73
N GLY A 107 18.30 15.97 3.51
CA GLY A 107 18.25 16.02 4.97
C GLY A 107 16.93 16.55 5.55
N ASN A 108 15.86 16.58 4.76
CA ASN A 108 14.57 17.09 5.21
C ASN A 108 13.94 16.17 6.26
N LYS A 109 13.73 16.71 7.47
CA LYS A 109 13.13 15.96 8.59
C LYS A 109 11.61 15.80 8.47
N ASP A 110 10.95 16.60 7.64
CA ASP A 110 9.51 16.50 7.47
C ASP A 110 9.12 15.15 6.86
N VAL A 111 9.91 14.59 5.95
CA VAL A 111 9.63 13.28 5.35
C VAL A 111 10.26 12.11 6.10
N THR A 112 11.40 12.31 6.77
CA THR A 112 12.18 11.20 7.36
C THR A 112 11.77 10.81 8.79
N THR A 113 10.87 11.56 9.43
CA THR A 113 10.41 11.28 10.81
C THR A 113 9.08 10.53 10.87
N PHE A 114 8.48 10.16 9.73
CA PHE A 114 7.36 9.24 9.67
C PHE A 114 7.84 7.80 10.00
N LYS A 115 8.01 7.52 11.29
CA LYS A 115 8.61 6.27 11.81
C LYS A 115 7.59 5.22 12.26
N LYS A 116 6.30 5.55 12.20
CA LYS A 116 5.19 4.73 12.69
C LYS A 116 4.34 4.30 11.50
N ASN A 117 4.03 3.01 11.40
CA ASN A 117 3.06 2.46 10.46
C ASN A 117 2.13 1.50 11.22
N TYR A 118 0.99 1.15 10.61
CA TYR A 118 -0.05 0.31 11.23
C TYR A 118 0.54 -1.00 11.81
N VAL A 119 1.40 -1.69 11.05
CA VAL A 119 2.00 -2.97 11.45
C VAL A 119 3.01 -2.84 12.60
N ASN A 120 3.68 -1.69 12.74
CA ASN A 120 4.68 -1.42 13.78
C ASN A 120 4.11 -0.72 15.02
N THR A 121 2.86 -0.23 14.96
CA THR A 121 2.18 0.45 16.07
C THR A 121 1.06 -0.36 16.70
N LEU A 122 0.56 -1.38 16.01
CA LEU A 122 -0.51 -2.23 16.52
C LEU A 122 0.01 -3.39 17.35
N ASN A 123 -0.78 -3.74 18.35
CA ASN A 123 -0.68 -5.02 19.00
C ASN A 123 -1.37 -6.08 18.12
N LEU A 124 -0.60 -7.07 17.70
CA LEU A 124 -1.03 -8.05 16.70
C LEU A 124 -2.08 -9.03 17.24
N ASP A 125 -2.15 -9.17 18.56
CA ASP A 125 -3.23 -9.91 19.22
C ASP A 125 -4.59 -9.29 18.90
N ASP A 126 -4.63 -7.99 18.59
CA ASP A 126 -5.84 -7.25 18.26
C ASP A 126 -6.18 -7.32 16.75
N PHE A 127 -5.26 -7.83 15.89
CA PHE A 127 -5.43 -7.94 14.44
C PHE A 127 -5.23 -9.37 13.92
N ILE A 128 -6.16 -10.24 14.29
CA ILE A 128 -6.22 -11.68 13.93
C ILE A 128 -6.07 -11.91 12.41
N VAL A 129 -6.57 -10.98 11.58
CA VAL A 129 -6.44 -11.01 10.11
C VAL A 129 -4.98 -11.04 9.65
N LEU A 130 -4.17 -10.19 10.25
CA LEU A 130 -2.76 -10.00 9.91
C LEU A 130 -1.91 -11.17 10.43
N ARG A 131 -2.27 -11.74 11.58
CA ARG A 131 -1.56 -12.88 12.17
C ARG A 131 -1.79 -14.19 11.41
N ASP A 132 -3.04 -14.51 11.06
CA ASP A 132 -3.41 -15.89 10.70
C ASP A 132 -3.34 -16.18 9.19
N GLY A 133 -3.01 -15.21 8.33
CA GLY A 133 -3.07 -15.38 6.87
C GLY A 133 -2.29 -16.59 6.34
N VAL A 134 -1.03 -16.77 6.77
CA VAL A 134 -0.20 -17.92 6.35
C VAL A 134 -0.83 -19.24 6.79
N LYS A 135 -1.35 -19.31 8.02
CA LYS A 135 -2.02 -20.50 8.58
C LYS A 135 -3.27 -20.85 7.78
N LEU A 136 -4.09 -19.86 7.42
CA LEU A 136 -5.31 -20.08 6.63
C LEU A 136 -4.98 -20.53 5.20
N MET A 137 -4.00 -19.87 4.55
CA MET A 137 -3.53 -20.26 3.22
C MET A 137 -3.00 -21.70 3.21
N LYS A 138 -2.20 -22.09 4.22
CA LYS A 138 -1.72 -23.46 4.39
C LYS A 138 -2.84 -24.48 4.50
N LYS A 139 -3.88 -24.17 5.31
CA LYS A 139 -5.07 -25.04 5.47
C LYS A 139 -5.83 -25.21 4.15
N VAL A 140 -5.98 -24.14 3.38
CA VAL A 140 -6.64 -24.22 2.06
C VAL A 140 -5.82 -25.06 1.10
N ILE A 141 -4.49 -24.85 1.06
CA ILE A 141 -3.58 -25.60 0.19
C ILE A 141 -3.55 -27.09 0.55
N SER A 142 -3.67 -27.46 1.83
CA SER A 142 -3.68 -28.88 2.23
C SER A 142 -4.85 -29.67 1.66
N ASP A 143 -5.96 -28.99 1.42
CA ASP A 143 -7.18 -29.57 0.87
C ASP A 143 -7.17 -29.66 -0.67
N GLN A 144 -6.11 -29.16 -1.34
CA GLN A 144 -5.98 -29.11 -2.80
C GLN A 144 -4.86 -30.06 -3.29
N PRO A 145 -5.18 -31.25 -3.83
CA PRO A 145 -4.18 -32.26 -4.19
C PRO A 145 -3.04 -31.76 -5.08
N ASP A 146 -3.33 -30.87 -6.04
CA ASP A 146 -2.34 -30.33 -6.98
C ASP A 146 -1.44 -29.24 -6.38
N LEU A 147 -1.86 -28.63 -5.26
CA LEU A 147 -1.12 -27.61 -4.52
C LEU A 147 -0.37 -28.17 -3.31
N GLN A 148 -0.64 -29.41 -2.88
CA GLN A 148 0.01 -30.02 -1.70
C GLN A 148 1.55 -30.03 -1.79
N LYS A 149 2.12 -30.04 -2.99
CA LYS A 149 3.58 -29.91 -3.21
C LYS A 149 4.18 -28.62 -2.62
N TYR A 150 3.37 -27.58 -2.36
CA TYR A 150 3.81 -26.33 -1.73
C TYR A 150 3.74 -26.33 -0.20
N LEU A 151 3.10 -27.34 0.43
CA LEU A 151 2.94 -27.39 1.89
C LEU A 151 4.25 -27.26 2.67
N PRO A 152 5.35 -27.96 2.32
CA PRO A 152 6.61 -27.81 3.06
C PRO A 152 7.14 -26.38 3.07
N HIS A 153 6.88 -25.62 2.01
CA HIS A 153 7.27 -24.21 1.94
C HIS A 153 6.43 -23.35 2.90
N PHE A 154 5.11 -23.58 2.98
CA PHE A 154 4.25 -22.86 3.93
C PHE A 154 4.56 -23.22 5.39
N GLU A 155 4.93 -24.48 5.68
CA GLU A 155 5.39 -24.90 7.01
C GLU A 155 6.69 -24.22 7.43
N SER A 156 7.59 -23.96 6.47
CA SER A 156 8.80 -23.19 6.71
C SER A 156 8.47 -21.71 6.97
N VAL A 157 7.71 -21.11 6.04
CA VAL A 157 7.32 -19.69 6.07
C VAL A 157 6.56 -19.30 7.34
N GLU A 158 5.67 -20.16 7.85
CA GLU A 158 4.94 -19.90 9.10
C GLU A 158 5.86 -19.65 10.31
N LYS A 159 7.10 -20.19 10.28
CA LYS A 159 8.07 -20.05 11.37
C LYS A 159 8.81 -18.71 11.35
N PHE A 160 9.10 -18.17 10.15
CA PHE A 160 10.02 -17.03 10.01
C PHE A 160 9.41 -15.78 9.37
N LEU A 161 8.33 -15.91 8.58
CA LEU A 161 7.87 -14.83 7.70
C LEU A 161 7.52 -13.58 8.47
N PHE A 162 6.74 -13.74 9.53
CA PHE A 162 6.21 -12.62 10.27
C PHE A 162 7.31 -11.83 11.02
N PRO A 163 8.25 -12.48 11.76
CA PRO A 163 9.44 -11.80 12.28
C PRO A 163 10.24 -11.04 11.21
N LYS A 164 10.48 -11.65 10.04
CA LYS A 164 11.19 -10.97 8.94
C LYS A 164 10.46 -9.75 8.41
N VAL A 165 9.13 -9.83 8.27
CA VAL A 165 8.30 -8.69 7.87
C VAL A 165 8.41 -7.56 8.88
N LEU A 166 8.34 -7.84 10.18
CA LEU A 166 8.54 -6.83 11.20
C LEU A 166 9.93 -6.19 11.12
N ASP A 167 10.97 -6.98 10.89
CA ASP A 167 12.33 -6.46 10.70
C ASP A 167 12.43 -5.53 9.48
N LEU A 168 11.84 -5.92 8.35
CA LEU A 168 11.81 -5.13 7.11
C LEU A 168 11.06 -3.80 7.30
N LEU A 169 9.90 -3.84 7.96
CA LEU A 169 9.10 -2.65 8.22
C LEU A 169 9.71 -1.74 9.29
N ASN A 170 10.55 -2.27 10.19
CA ASN A 170 11.28 -1.50 11.20
C ASN A 170 12.71 -1.12 10.78
N ALA A 171 13.19 -1.54 9.60
CA ALA A 171 14.57 -1.32 9.17
C ALA A 171 15.02 0.15 9.28
N ALA A 172 14.18 1.08 8.81
CA ALA A 172 14.45 2.51 8.86
C ALA A 172 14.50 3.07 10.30
N LYS A 173 13.69 2.53 11.20
CA LYS A 173 13.66 2.87 12.65
C LYS A 173 14.89 2.32 13.36
N ASN A 174 15.31 1.12 13.00
CA ASN A 174 16.43 0.39 13.61
C ASN A 174 17.80 0.82 13.07
N GLY A 175 17.86 1.88 12.27
CA GLY A 175 19.11 2.40 11.71
C GLY A 175 19.70 1.53 10.59
N LYS A 176 18.99 0.48 10.15
CA LYS A 176 19.35 -0.36 8.98
C LYS A 176 18.91 0.31 7.68
N ARG A 177 19.22 1.61 7.54
CA ARG A 177 18.86 2.43 6.37
C ARG A 177 19.79 2.10 5.22
N SER A 178 19.34 1.29 4.27
CA SER A 178 20.05 1.07 3.00
C SER A 178 19.09 1.21 1.83
N GLY A 179 19.64 1.46 0.64
CA GLY A 179 18.89 1.49 -0.61
C GLY A 179 17.99 2.71 -0.79
N VAL A 180 16.93 2.54 -1.58
CA VAL A 180 16.01 3.62 -1.95
C VAL A 180 14.97 3.82 -0.86
N GLN A 181 14.91 5.03 -0.29
CA GLN A 181 13.99 5.34 0.81
C GLN A 181 13.08 6.51 0.44
N VAL A 182 11.78 6.29 0.59
CA VAL A 182 10.69 7.19 0.18
C VAL A 182 9.68 7.32 1.31
N LEU A 183 8.80 8.32 1.21
CA LEU A 183 7.61 8.36 2.04
C LEU A 183 6.49 7.56 1.36
N ASN A 184 6.23 6.37 1.88
CA ASN A 184 5.16 5.49 1.40
C ASN A 184 3.79 6.06 1.82
N HIS A 185 2.79 5.83 0.98
CA HIS A 185 1.37 6.02 1.29
C HIS A 185 0.92 5.11 2.44
N GLY A 186 1.35 3.85 2.43
CA GLY A 186 1.12 2.88 3.51
C GLY A 186 -0.23 2.16 3.45
N ASP A 187 -1.23 2.75 2.78
CA ASP A 187 -2.55 2.11 2.52
C ASP A 187 -3.03 2.33 1.08
N PHE A 188 -2.18 1.97 0.12
CA PHE A 188 -2.39 2.24 -1.30
C PHE A 188 -3.28 1.17 -1.95
N HIS A 189 -4.61 1.28 -1.78
CA HIS A 189 -5.59 0.35 -2.34
C HIS A 189 -6.76 1.04 -3.07
N MET A 190 -7.53 0.29 -3.86
CA MET A 190 -8.60 0.81 -4.74
C MET A 190 -9.65 1.67 -4.04
N LYS A 191 -10.04 1.36 -2.79
CA LYS A 191 -11.03 2.16 -2.04
C LYS A 191 -10.53 3.55 -1.64
N ASN A 192 -9.21 3.76 -1.62
CA ASN A 192 -8.58 5.03 -1.31
C ASN A 192 -8.32 5.84 -2.59
N LEU A 193 -8.99 5.48 -3.69
CA LEU A 193 -8.93 6.18 -4.96
C LEU A 193 -10.31 6.71 -5.33
N MET A 194 -10.34 7.93 -5.87
CA MET A 194 -11.52 8.45 -6.57
C MET A 194 -11.13 8.86 -7.98
N VAL A 195 -11.99 8.59 -8.96
CA VAL A 195 -11.73 8.81 -10.38
C VAL A 195 -12.71 9.81 -10.97
N LYS A 196 -12.25 10.60 -11.93
CA LYS A 196 -13.07 11.55 -12.67
C LYS A 196 -12.99 11.22 -14.15
N TYR A 197 -14.15 10.91 -14.73
CA TYR A 197 -14.32 10.67 -16.16
C TYR A 197 -14.99 11.87 -16.82
N VAL A 198 -14.54 12.21 -18.02
CA VAL A 198 -15.22 13.19 -18.90
C VAL A 198 -15.26 12.57 -20.28
N ASP A 199 -16.44 12.50 -20.88
CA ASP A 199 -16.67 11.87 -22.19
C ASP A 199 -16.16 10.41 -22.26
N ASN A 200 -16.37 9.65 -21.17
CA ASN A 200 -15.89 8.27 -20.97
C ASN A 200 -14.36 8.09 -20.96
N GLU A 201 -13.59 9.17 -20.91
CA GLU A 201 -12.13 9.11 -20.75
C GLU A 201 -11.73 9.43 -19.31
N LEU A 202 -10.80 8.65 -18.76
CA LEU A 202 -10.22 8.91 -17.44
C LEU A 202 -9.44 10.23 -17.50
N LYS A 203 -9.97 11.28 -16.86
CA LYS A 203 -9.33 12.60 -16.82
C LYS A 203 -8.45 12.79 -15.60
N GLU A 204 -8.90 12.33 -14.44
CA GLU A 204 -8.16 12.51 -13.20
C GLU A 204 -8.44 11.40 -12.19
N LEU A 205 -7.52 11.23 -11.25
CA LEU A 205 -7.61 10.31 -10.13
C LEU A 205 -7.08 10.99 -8.86
N MET A 206 -7.78 10.85 -7.74
CA MET A 206 -7.35 11.35 -6.44
C MET A 206 -6.90 10.20 -5.55
N LEU A 207 -5.77 10.36 -4.87
CA LEU A 207 -5.37 9.49 -3.77
C LEU A 207 -5.94 10.06 -2.47
N LEU A 208 -6.47 9.19 -1.63
CA LEU A 208 -7.12 9.50 -0.36
C LEU A 208 -6.43 8.77 0.80
N ASP A 209 -6.75 9.19 2.01
CA ASP A 209 -6.39 8.50 3.26
C ASP A 209 -4.88 8.28 3.48
N TYR A 210 -4.19 9.35 3.85
CA TYR A 210 -2.74 9.36 4.10
C TYR A 210 -2.37 9.04 5.56
N GLN A 211 -3.23 8.28 6.25
CA GLN A 211 -3.14 8.10 7.70
C GLN A 211 -2.08 7.07 8.13
N THR A 212 -1.65 6.20 7.22
CA THR A 212 -0.66 5.13 7.46
C THR A 212 0.71 5.42 6.84
N CYS A 213 0.94 6.66 6.38
CA CYS A 213 2.17 7.04 5.69
C CYS A 213 3.42 6.81 6.54
N PHE A 214 4.44 6.20 5.95
CA PHE A 214 5.69 5.93 6.65
C PHE A 214 6.92 5.91 5.74
N PHE A 215 8.05 6.27 6.33
CA PHE A 215 9.31 6.38 5.60
C PHE A 215 10.03 5.03 5.54
N GLY A 216 10.29 4.54 4.33
CA GLY A 216 10.84 3.20 4.10
C GLY A 216 11.13 2.92 2.62
N SER A 217 11.38 1.65 2.29
CA SER A 217 11.53 1.21 0.89
C SER A 217 10.26 1.49 0.06
N PRO A 218 10.36 1.90 -1.22
CA PRO A 218 9.20 1.98 -2.12
C PRO A 218 8.55 0.61 -2.37
N ALA A 219 9.25 -0.49 -2.10
CA ALA A 219 8.73 -1.84 -2.29
C ALA A 219 7.51 -2.14 -1.41
N ILE A 220 7.33 -1.39 -0.32
CA ILE A 220 6.18 -1.52 0.57
C ILE A 220 4.88 -1.26 -0.19
N ASP A 221 4.73 -0.06 -0.77
CA ASP A 221 3.52 0.29 -1.52
C ASP A 221 3.42 -0.50 -2.83
N LEU A 222 4.55 -0.86 -3.45
CA LEU A 222 4.55 -1.64 -4.70
C LEU A 222 4.03 -3.06 -4.48
N HIS A 223 4.44 -3.74 -3.41
CA HIS A 223 3.88 -5.05 -3.02
C HIS A 223 2.42 -4.92 -2.56
N TYR A 224 2.08 -3.82 -1.89
CA TYR A 224 0.70 -3.55 -1.48
C TYR A 224 -0.22 -3.36 -2.69
N ALA A 225 0.19 -2.58 -3.70
CA ALA A 225 -0.51 -2.43 -4.96
C ALA A 225 -0.69 -3.77 -5.68
N PHE A 226 0.36 -4.60 -5.70
CA PHE A 226 0.30 -5.93 -6.28
C PHE A 226 -0.81 -6.78 -5.64
N ALA A 227 -0.87 -6.82 -4.31
CA ALA A 227 -1.85 -7.63 -3.58
C ALA A 227 -3.27 -7.05 -3.63
N MET A 228 -3.42 -5.72 -3.47
CA MET A 228 -4.71 -5.09 -3.20
C MET A 228 -5.33 -4.33 -4.37
N MET A 229 -4.56 -3.95 -5.40
CA MET A 229 -5.05 -3.14 -6.51
C MET A 229 -5.13 -3.89 -7.83
N TYR A 230 -4.13 -4.73 -8.11
CA TYR A 230 -4.05 -5.38 -9.41
C TYR A 230 -5.15 -6.43 -9.57
N SER A 231 -5.64 -6.59 -10.79
CA SER A 231 -6.47 -7.76 -11.13
C SER A 231 -5.59 -8.99 -11.32
N PRO A 232 -6.16 -10.21 -11.34
CA PRO A 232 -5.38 -11.43 -11.57
C PRO A 232 -4.56 -11.38 -12.86
N SER A 233 -5.14 -10.89 -13.96
CA SER A 233 -4.41 -10.74 -15.24
C SER A 233 -3.28 -9.72 -15.15
N MET A 234 -3.43 -8.65 -14.37
CA MET A 234 -2.34 -7.70 -14.15
C MET A 234 -1.19 -8.30 -13.33
N ARG A 235 -1.49 -9.08 -12.29
CA ARG A 235 -0.48 -9.79 -11.49
C ARG A 235 0.29 -10.82 -12.32
N LEU A 236 -0.37 -11.47 -13.27
CA LEU A 236 0.25 -12.45 -14.14
C LEU A 236 1.05 -11.79 -15.27
N ASP A 237 0.42 -10.93 -16.05
CA ASP A 237 0.94 -10.52 -17.36
C ASP A 237 1.55 -9.12 -17.38
N LYS A 238 1.34 -8.32 -16.33
CA LYS A 238 1.64 -6.87 -16.35
C LYS A 238 2.58 -6.38 -15.26
N MET A 239 3.06 -7.24 -14.36
CA MET A 239 3.94 -6.80 -13.26
C MET A 239 5.16 -6.02 -13.73
N ASP A 240 5.90 -6.55 -14.71
CA ASP A 240 7.11 -5.88 -15.21
C ASP A 240 6.79 -4.56 -15.91
N GLU A 241 5.67 -4.52 -16.65
CA GLU A 241 5.18 -3.31 -17.31
C GLU A 241 4.83 -2.23 -16.28
N LEU A 242 4.09 -2.59 -15.23
CA LEU A 242 3.63 -1.67 -14.19
C LEU A 242 4.78 -1.19 -13.30
N LEU A 243 5.73 -2.08 -12.96
CA LEU A 243 6.93 -1.71 -12.22
C LEU A 243 7.80 -0.74 -13.04
N TYR A 244 8.03 -1.05 -14.31
CA TYR A 244 8.77 -0.17 -15.21
C TYR A 244 8.06 1.19 -15.36
N TYR A 245 6.74 1.19 -15.52
CA TYR A 245 5.95 2.41 -15.62
C TYR A 245 6.07 3.28 -14.36
N TYR A 246 5.99 2.68 -13.17
CA TYR A 246 6.22 3.38 -11.90
C TYR A 246 7.64 3.97 -11.85
N THR A 247 8.67 3.16 -12.12
CA THR A 247 10.07 3.61 -12.06
C THR A 247 10.34 4.73 -13.05
N LYS A 248 9.80 4.63 -14.27
CA LYS A 248 9.97 5.68 -15.28
C LYS A 248 9.38 7.01 -14.83
N ASN A 249 8.16 7.00 -14.27
CA ASN A 249 7.55 8.22 -13.71
C ASN A 249 8.31 8.76 -12.50
N PHE A 250 8.89 7.89 -11.67
CA PHE A 250 9.73 8.27 -10.54
C PHE A 250 10.99 9.02 -11.04
N GLN A 251 11.69 8.46 -12.02
CA GLN A 251 12.88 9.06 -12.64
C GLN A 251 12.55 10.37 -13.37
N ASP A 252 11.49 10.37 -14.18
CA ASP A 252 11.06 11.55 -14.94
C ASP A 252 10.69 12.71 -13.99
N THR A 253 10.10 12.39 -12.83
CA THR A 253 9.83 13.39 -11.79
C THR A 253 11.12 13.99 -11.24
N LEU A 254 12.11 13.16 -10.88
CA LEU A 254 13.42 13.63 -10.40
C LEU A 254 14.17 14.47 -11.44
N HIS A 255 14.11 14.08 -12.72
CA HIS A 255 14.67 14.87 -13.82
C HIS A 255 13.95 16.21 -13.99
N THR A 256 12.62 16.22 -13.93
CA THR A 256 11.78 17.43 -14.07
C THR A 256 12.12 18.46 -13.00
N VAL A 257 12.27 18.02 -11.75
CA VAL A 257 12.65 18.90 -10.63
C VAL A 257 14.16 19.16 -10.55
N GLN A 258 14.88 18.80 -11.61
CA GLN A 258 16.32 19.00 -11.78
C GLN A 258 17.16 18.49 -10.61
N TYR A 259 16.77 17.36 -10.02
CA TYR A 259 17.52 16.75 -8.93
C TYR A 259 18.95 16.41 -9.40
N LYS A 260 19.94 16.80 -8.60
CA LYS A 260 21.37 16.68 -8.93
C LYS A 260 22.06 15.47 -8.29
N GLY A 261 21.36 14.77 -7.38
CA GLY A 261 21.89 13.55 -6.77
C GLY A 261 21.62 12.32 -7.61
N HIS A 262 21.84 11.16 -7.00
CA HIS A 262 21.64 9.86 -7.65
C HIS A 262 20.16 9.62 -7.97
N ILE A 263 19.85 9.22 -9.21
CA ILE A 263 18.49 8.86 -9.61
C ILE A 263 18.41 7.33 -9.65
N PRO A 264 17.65 6.69 -8.75
CA PRO A 264 17.46 5.24 -8.73
C PRO A 264 17.11 4.66 -10.10
N THR A 265 17.84 3.61 -10.47
CA THR A 265 17.64 2.84 -11.70
C THR A 265 16.52 1.81 -11.55
N ILE A 266 16.05 1.26 -12.67
CA ILE A 266 15.11 0.13 -12.63
C ILE A 266 15.70 -1.11 -11.95
N THR A 267 17.01 -1.31 -12.03
CA THR A 267 17.70 -2.40 -11.34
C THR A 267 17.64 -2.21 -9.83
N GLU A 268 17.97 -1.02 -9.33
CA GLU A 268 17.91 -0.73 -7.89
C GLU A 268 16.48 -0.80 -7.35
N ILE A 269 15.47 -0.33 -8.10
CA ILE A 269 14.07 -0.48 -7.68
C ILE A 269 13.62 -1.96 -7.69
N ARG A 270 14.13 -2.78 -8.62
CA ARG A 270 13.88 -4.23 -8.62
C ARG A 270 14.55 -4.93 -7.44
N GLU A 271 15.75 -4.49 -7.07
CA GLU A 271 16.46 -4.98 -5.88
C GLU A 271 15.64 -4.67 -4.62
N GLU A 272 15.12 -3.46 -4.46
CA GLU A 272 14.21 -3.13 -3.35
C GLU A 272 12.98 -4.06 -3.31
N VAL A 273 12.32 -4.29 -4.45
CA VAL A 273 11.17 -5.19 -4.54
C VAL A 273 11.54 -6.63 -4.17
N SER A 274 12.73 -7.09 -4.56
CA SER A 274 13.26 -8.42 -4.25
C SER A 274 13.65 -8.57 -2.77
N ASP A 275 14.25 -7.54 -2.17
CA ASP A 275 14.64 -7.53 -0.75
C ASP A 275 13.41 -7.54 0.16
N TYR A 276 12.31 -6.93 -0.30
CA TYR A 276 11.01 -6.94 0.38
C TYR A 276 10.10 -8.10 -0.06
N ARG A 277 10.61 -9.17 -0.68
CA ARG A 277 9.79 -10.33 -1.11
C ARG A 277 9.00 -10.98 0.03
N HIS A 278 9.53 -11.02 1.26
CA HIS A 278 8.81 -11.54 2.42
C HIS A 278 7.59 -10.67 2.79
N TRP A 279 7.68 -9.36 2.60
CA TRP A 279 6.52 -8.47 2.70
C TRP A 279 5.48 -8.78 1.61
N GLY A 280 5.92 -8.98 0.37
CA GLY A 280 5.04 -9.42 -0.72
C GLY A 280 4.34 -10.75 -0.44
N LEU A 281 5.08 -11.77 0.03
CA LEU A 281 4.51 -13.08 0.38
C LEU A 281 3.48 -12.95 1.51
N TYR A 282 3.78 -12.14 2.52
CA TYR A 282 2.89 -11.89 3.64
C TYR A 282 1.58 -11.24 3.18
N LEU A 283 1.64 -10.23 2.32
CA LEU A 283 0.46 -9.59 1.75
C LEU A 283 -0.39 -10.55 0.90
N ILE A 284 0.23 -11.45 0.13
CA ILE A 284 -0.52 -12.47 -0.62
C ILE A 284 -1.24 -13.42 0.35
N CYS A 285 -0.55 -13.88 1.40
CA CYS A 285 -1.12 -14.80 2.39
C CYS A 285 -2.25 -14.17 3.22
N THR A 286 -2.29 -12.84 3.34
CA THR A 286 -3.21 -12.13 4.24
C THR A 286 -4.30 -11.35 3.50
N LEU A 287 -3.94 -10.65 2.42
CA LEU A 287 -4.76 -9.64 1.78
C LEU A 287 -5.28 -10.03 0.38
N LEU A 288 -4.75 -11.08 -0.25
CA LEU A 288 -5.26 -11.49 -1.57
C LEU A 288 -6.77 -11.78 -1.54
N CYS A 289 -7.27 -12.41 -0.47
CA CYS A 289 -8.70 -12.64 -0.31
C CYS A 289 -9.53 -11.35 -0.19
N PHE A 290 -8.96 -10.27 0.37
CA PHE A 290 -9.60 -8.96 0.45
C PHE A 290 -9.72 -8.29 -0.92
N ASN A 291 -8.71 -8.45 -1.79
CA ASN A 291 -8.79 -7.97 -3.17
C ASN A 291 -9.96 -8.63 -3.92
N TYR A 292 -10.12 -9.95 -3.80
CA TYR A 292 -11.25 -10.68 -4.37
C TYR A 292 -12.58 -10.29 -3.73
N ALA A 293 -12.64 -10.18 -2.41
CA ALA A 293 -13.83 -9.71 -1.71
C ALA A 293 -14.25 -8.33 -2.20
N PHE A 294 -13.31 -7.41 -2.38
CA PHE A 294 -13.58 -6.08 -2.93
C PHE A 294 -14.13 -6.13 -4.36
N MET A 295 -13.52 -6.92 -5.24
CA MET A 295 -13.98 -7.07 -6.63
C MET A 295 -15.37 -7.71 -6.74
N ASP A 296 -15.70 -8.62 -5.82
CA ASP A 296 -16.99 -9.33 -5.79
C ASP A 296 -18.06 -8.59 -4.94
N GLY A 297 -17.78 -7.38 -4.47
CA GLY A 297 -18.72 -6.56 -3.68
C GLY A 297 -19.03 -7.12 -2.28
N ILE A 298 -18.13 -7.94 -1.74
CA ILE A 298 -18.26 -8.51 -0.40
C ILE A 298 -17.82 -7.48 0.64
N ASP A 299 -18.66 -7.29 1.65
CA ASP A 299 -18.40 -6.42 2.79
C ASP A 299 -17.13 -6.87 3.53
N LEU A 300 -16.10 -6.02 3.47
CA LEU A 300 -14.79 -6.32 4.06
C LEU A 300 -14.82 -6.43 5.58
N SER A 301 -15.77 -5.79 6.27
CA SER A 301 -15.90 -5.91 7.74
C SER A 301 -16.16 -7.36 8.16
N LYS A 302 -17.03 -8.05 7.42
CA LYS A 302 -17.32 -9.48 7.62
C LYS A 302 -16.09 -10.37 7.41
N ILE A 303 -15.20 -9.97 6.51
CA ILE A 303 -13.96 -10.71 6.23
C ILE A 303 -12.94 -10.49 7.35
N VAL A 304 -12.86 -9.27 7.88
CA VAL A 304 -12.01 -8.95 9.04
C VAL A 304 -12.43 -9.80 10.24
N GLU A 305 -13.72 -9.82 10.55
CA GLU A 305 -14.26 -10.43 11.78
C GLU A 305 -14.34 -11.96 11.72
N SER A 306 -14.45 -12.57 10.54
CA SER A 306 -14.71 -14.01 10.40
C SER A 306 -13.55 -14.78 9.75
N GLU A 307 -12.89 -15.64 10.55
CA GLU A 307 -11.93 -16.62 10.04
C GLU A 307 -12.58 -17.56 9.01
N ALA A 308 -13.82 -18.00 9.26
CA ALA A 308 -14.54 -18.87 8.36
C ALA A 308 -14.81 -18.20 6.99
N ALA A 309 -15.13 -16.90 6.98
CA ALA A 309 -15.29 -16.15 5.74
C ALA A 309 -13.97 -16.03 4.97
N ARG A 310 -12.86 -15.76 5.66
CA ARG A 310 -11.52 -15.75 5.05
C ARG A 310 -11.13 -17.10 4.46
N LEU A 311 -11.38 -18.20 5.19
CA LEU A 311 -11.15 -19.56 4.68
C LEU A 311 -11.98 -19.85 3.44
N ALA A 312 -13.27 -19.49 3.45
CA ALA A 312 -14.15 -19.69 2.30
C ALA A 312 -13.68 -18.89 1.07
N LEU A 313 -13.17 -17.67 1.27
CA LEU A 313 -12.58 -16.89 0.19
C LEU A 313 -11.29 -17.52 -0.34
N PHE A 314 -10.35 -17.92 0.51
CA PHE A 314 -9.13 -18.58 0.03
C PHE A 314 -9.43 -19.88 -0.71
N ALA A 315 -10.46 -20.63 -0.29
CA ALA A 315 -10.93 -21.84 -0.97
C ALA A 315 -11.77 -21.56 -2.24
N ASN A 316 -12.03 -20.31 -2.59
CA ASN A 316 -12.75 -19.94 -3.81
C ASN A 316 -11.94 -20.34 -5.04
N THR A 317 -12.62 -20.92 -6.05
CA THR A 317 -11.97 -21.39 -7.28
C THR A 317 -11.17 -20.30 -7.99
N LYS A 318 -11.64 -19.05 -8.00
CA LYS A 318 -10.91 -17.94 -8.63
C LYS A 318 -9.57 -17.64 -7.97
N ILE A 319 -9.47 -17.78 -6.64
CA ILE A 319 -8.21 -17.62 -5.89
C ILE A 319 -7.33 -18.84 -6.09
N LEU A 320 -7.89 -20.06 -6.01
CA LEU A 320 -7.14 -21.29 -6.22
C LEU A 320 -6.50 -21.35 -7.62
N ASP A 321 -7.23 -20.91 -8.65
CA ASP A 321 -6.73 -20.85 -10.02
C ASP A 321 -5.60 -19.82 -10.17
N GLU A 322 -5.70 -18.67 -9.51
CA GLU A 322 -4.60 -17.72 -9.46
C GLU A 322 -3.39 -18.28 -8.68
N LEU A 323 -3.60 -18.96 -7.55
CA LEU A 323 -2.52 -19.57 -6.76
C LEU A 323 -1.78 -20.66 -7.55
N ARG A 324 -2.46 -21.43 -8.40
CA ARG A 324 -1.81 -22.40 -9.31
C ARG A 324 -0.78 -21.75 -10.23
N LEU A 325 -0.96 -20.48 -10.56
CA LEU A 325 -0.05 -19.70 -11.40
C LEU A 325 0.97 -18.91 -10.58
N LEU A 326 0.56 -18.34 -9.44
CA LEU A 326 1.44 -17.53 -8.59
C LEU A 326 2.44 -18.35 -7.79
N LEU A 327 2.04 -19.48 -7.19
CA LEU A 327 2.93 -20.26 -6.31
C LEU A 327 4.22 -20.77 -7.00
N PRO A 328 4.19 -21.32 -8.24
CA PRO A 328 5.42 -21.63 -8.96
C PRO A 328 6.32 -20.39 -9.15
N ARG A 329 5.73 -19.24 -9.49
CA ARG A 329 6.48 -18.00 -9.71
C ARG A 329 7.13 -17.49 -8.42
N LEU A 330 6.39 -17.47 -7.31
CA LEU A 330 6.91 -17.08 -6.00
C LEU A 330 8.05 -18.01 -5.56
N LEU A 331 7.94 -19.31 -5.85
CA LEU A 331 9.01 -20.27 -5.61
C LEU A 331 10.26 -19.95 -6.43
N TYR A 332 10.14 -19.73 -7.74
CA TYR A 332 11.29 -19.44 -8.60
C TYR A 332 11.96 -18.09 -8.30
N LEU A 333 11.21 -17.16 -7.72
CA LEU A 333 11.73 -15.87 -7.27
C LEU A 333 12.25 -15.90 -5.81
N GLY A 334 12.27 -17.07 -5.16
CA GLY A 334 12.85 -17.24 -3.82
C GLY A 334 12.04 -16.64 -2.68
N TYR A 335 10.72 -16.48 -2.83
CA TYR A 335 9.86 -15.91 -1.77
C TYR A 335 9.73 -16.84 -0.56
N PHE A 336 9.96 -18.14 -0.74
CA PHE A 336 9.91 -19.15 0.32
C PHE A 336 11.26 -19.42 0.99
N GLU A 337 12.34 -18.80 0.51
CA GLU A 337 13.68 -18.93 1.09
C GLU A 337 13.85 -18.00 2.30
N GLU A 338 14.54 -18.48 3.33
CA GLU A 338 14.82 -17.70 4.55
C GLU A 338 15.79 -16.55 4.28
#